data_AF-A0A5M3VV60-F1
#
_entry.id   AF-A0A5M3VV60-F1
#
_cell.length_a   1.000
_cell.length_b   1.000
_cell.length_c   1.000
_cell.angle_alpha   90.00
_cell.angle_beta   90.00
_cell.angle_gamma   90.00
#
_symmetry.space_group_name_H-M   'P 1'
#
loop_
_entity.id
_entity.type
_entity.pdbx_description
1 polymer ?
#
loop_
_entity_poly.entity_id
_entity_poly.type
_entity_poly.pdbx_seq_one_letter_code
_entity_poly.pdbx_strand_id
1 'polypeptide(L)'
;MLDTMSCLERFAAATREHIDLSVRVMTASPPRVQVRNRFSDNLTETVTCTDHGAFITSWGYRLGTVDSVEDAAARLAYLMAALPA
;
A
#
# COMPACT_ATOMS: atom_id res chain seq x y z
N MET A 1 -10.40 -12.22 -14.03
CA MET A 1 -10.34 -11.87 -12.60
C MET A 1 -8.87 -11.66 -12.29
N LEU A 2 -8.50 -10.43 -11.94
CA LEU A 2 -7.11 -10.09 -11.62
C LEU A 2 -6.69 -10.85 -10.36
N ASP A 3 -5.46 -11.38 -10.33
CA ASP A 3 -4.92 -11.95 -9.10
C ASP A 3 -4.54 -10.83 -8.13
N THR A 4 -5.47 -10.46 -7.27
CA THR A 4 -5.32 -9.37 -6.30
C THR A 4 -4.18 -9.64 -5.33
N MET A 5 -3.86 -10.91 -5.02
CA MET A 5 -2.74 -11.26 -4.16
C MET A 5 -1.40 -10.93 -4.82
N SER A 6 -1.19 -11.39 -6.07
CA SER A 6 0.01 -11.04 -6.84
C SER A 6 0.20 -9.51 -6.97
N CYS A 7 -0.90 -8.77 -7.12
CA CYS A 7 -0.85 -7.31 -7.19
C CYS A 7 -0.41 -6.68 -5.87
N LEU A 8 -0.93 -7.18 -4.75
CA LEU A 8 -0.55 -6.73 -3.40
C LEU A 8 0.89 -7.10 -3.05
N GLU A 9 1.40 -8.24 -3.51
CA GLU A 9 2.80 -8.63 -3.32
C GLU A 9 3.76 -7.71 -4.08
N ARG A 10 3.45 -7.38 -5.34
CA ARG A 10 4.21 -6.39 -6.13
C ARG A 10 4.18 -5.02 -5.46
N PHE A 11 3.00 -4.56 -5.03
CA PHE A 11 2.86 -3.30 -4.30
C PHE A 11 3.66 -3.28 -3.01
N ALA A 12 3.63 -4.37 -2.24
CA ALA A 12 4.40 -4.50 -1.02
C ALA A 12 5.91 -4.50 -1.28
N ALA A 13 6.37 -5.12 -2.37
CA ALA A 13 7.77 -5.09 -2.78
C ALA A 13 8.23 -3.65 -3.09
N ALA A 14 7.50 -2.91 -3.93
CA ALA A 14 7.82 -1.52 -4.24
C ALA A 14 7.76 -0.61 -3.00
N THR A 15 6.75 -0.80 -2.14
CA THR A 15 6.62 0.00 -0.90
C THR A 15 7.79 -0.25 0.07
N ARG A 16 8.41 -1.44 0.06
CA ARG A 16 9.58 -1.74 0.91
C ARG A 16 10.85 -0.99 0.49
N GLU A 17 10.91 -0.45 -0.72
CA GLU A 17 12.04 0.38 -1.16
C GLU A 17 12.07 1.74 -0.46
N HIS A 18 10.95 2.16 0.15
CA HIS A 18 10.86 3.33 1.00
C HIS A 18 11.33 3.02 2.42
N ILE A 19 12.51 3.54 2.78
CA ILE A 19 13.20 3.23 4.04
C ILE A 19 12.39 3.59 5.30
N ASP A 20 11.55 4.60 5.20
CA ASP A 20 10.67 5.12 6.23
C ASP A 20 9.42 4.25 6.43
N LEU A 21 9.20 3.23 5.61
CA LEU A 21 8.01 2.37 5.67
C LEU A 21 8.33 0.94 6.12
N SER A 22 7.43 0.39 6.93
CA SER A 22 7.38 -1.00 7.34
C SER A 22 6.14 -1.64 6.71
N VAL A 23 6.32 -2.74 5.98
CA VAL A 23 5.26 -3.33 5.14
C VAL A 23 4.99 -4.77 5.51
N ARG A 24 3.72 -5.10 5.76
CA ARG A 24 3.25 -6.46 6.05
C ARG A 24 2.11 -6.84 5.09
N VAL A 25 2.27 -7.94 4.38
CA VAL A 25 1.19 -8.52 3.56
C VAL A 25 0.31 -9.36 4.48
N MET A 26 -1.00 -9.12 4.43
CA MET A 26 -2.01 -9.80 5.21
C MET A 26 -2.86 -10.65 4.27
N THR A 27 -2.80 -11.97 4.42
CA THR A 27 -3.49 -12.96 3.56
C THR A 27 -4.90 -13.31 4.04
N ALA A 28 -5.37 -12.67 5.12
CA ALA A 28 -6.76 -12.81 5.57
C ALA A 28 -7.71 -12.31 4.48
N SER A 29 -8.91 -12.88 4.34
CA SER A 29 -9.89 -12.45 3.33
C SER A 29 -10.68 -11.22 3.80
N PRO A 30 -10.68 -10.08 3.07
CA PRO A 30 -9.96 -9.83 1.83
C PRO A 30 -8.47 -9.48 2.05
N PRO A 31 -7.57 -9.92 1.13
CA PRO A 31 -6.14 -9.69 1.26
C PRO A 31 -5.81 -8.20 1.20
N ARG A 32 -4.78 -7.79 1.94
CA ARG A 32 -4.40 -6.38 2.09
C ARG A 32 -2.93 -6.22 2.46
N VAL A 33 -2.38 -5.04 2.23
CA VAL A 33 -1.05 -4.64 2.68
C VAL A 33 -1.21 -3.65 3.82
N GLN A 34 -0.64 -3.97 4.99
CA GLN A 34 -0.52 -3.03 6.10
C GLN A 34 0.83 -2.32 5.99
N VAL A 35 0.81 -0.99 5.99
CA VAL A 35 1.99 -0.14 5.87
C VAL A 35 2.07 0.78 7.08
N ARG A 36 3.18 0.79 7.79
CA ARG A 36 3.40 1.66 8.95
C ARG A 36 4.59 2.57 8.68
N ASN A 37 4.47 3.85 9.03
CA ASN A 37 5.63 4.74 9.07
C ASN A 37 6.54 4.32 10.22
N ARG A 38 7.82 4.05 9.96
CA ARG A 38 8.79 3.57 10.97
C ARG A 38 9.06 4.59 12.05
N PHE A 39 8.87 5.88 11.75
CA PHE A 39 9.12 7.00 12.65
C PHE A 39 7.87 7.44 13.43
N SER A 40 6.74 6.76 13.26
CA SER A 40 5.52 6.97 14.04
C SER A 40 5.01 5.65 14.63
N ASP A 41 4.53 5.72 15.86
CA ASP A 41 3.89 4.58 16.53
C ASP A 41 2.43 4.42 16.11
N ASN A 42 1.79 5.48 15.60
CA ASN A 42 0.35 5.53 15.34
C ASN A 42 0.01 5.59 13.84
N LEU A 43 0.94 6.04 12.98
CA LEU A 43 0.68 6.21 11.57
C LEU A 43 0.83 4.88 10.82
N THR A 44 -0.30 4.19 10.73
CA THR A 44 -0.46 2.94 10.00
C THR A 44 -1.60 3.07 8.99
N GLU A 45 -1.40 2.50 7.81
CA GLU A 45 -2.37 2.48 6.73
C GLU A 45 -2.56 1.07 6.17
N THR A 46 -3.72 0.83 5.55
CA THR A 46 -4.08 -0.43 4.92
C THR A 46 -4.44 -0.21 3.47
N VAL A 47 -3.72 -0.88 2.56
CA VAL A 47 -3.96 -0.83 1.13
C VAL A 47 -4.59 -2.13 0.65
N THR A 48 -5.66 -2.00 -0.13
CA THR A 48 -6.31 -3.12 -0.84
C THR A 48 -6.12 -2.96 -2.35
N CYS A 49 -6.26 -4.07 -3.09
CA CYS A 49 -6.27 -4.08 -4.54
C CYS A 49 -7.66 -4.49 -5.01
N THR A 50 -8.26 -3.68 -5.87
CA THR A 50 -9.56 -3.99 -6.48
C THR A 50 -9.41 -5.00 -7.61
N ASP A 51 -10.53 -5.60 -8.04
CA ASP A 51 -10.58 -6.51 -9.20
C ASP A 51 -10.21 -5.81 -10.52
N HIS A 52 -10.27 -4.48 -10.55
CA HIS A 52 -9.84 -3.62 -11.65
C HIS A 52 -8.36 -3.21 -11.55
N GLY A 53 -7.63 -3.71 -10.55
CA GLY A 53 -6.21 -3.43 -10.37
C GLY A 53 -5.90 -2.05 -9.81
N ALA A 54 -6.87 -1.36 -9.21
CA ALA A 54 -6.62 -0.12 -8.49
C ALA A 54 -6.20 -0.39 -7.05
N PHE A 55 -5.16 0.29 -6.57
CA PHE A 55 -4.73 0.30 -5.17
C PHE A 55 -5.47 1.39 -4.40
N ILE A 56 -6.12 1.02 -3.30
CA ILE A 56 -6.98 1.91 -2.52
C ILE A 56 -6.61 1.82 -1.04
N THR A 57 -6.45 2.96 -0.38
CA THR A 57 -6.24 3.05 1.08
C THR A 57 -7.54 2.81 1.84
N SER A 58 -7.46 2.54 3.14
CA SER A 58 -8.61 2.46 4.04
C SER A 58 -9.38 3.78 4.14
N TRP A 59 -8.72 4.91 3.85
CA TRP A 59 -9.36 6.23 3.72
C TRP A 59 -10.11 6.44 2.39
N GLY A 60 -10.05 5.47 1.47
CA GLY A 60 -10.70 5.56 0.16
C GLY A 60 -9.88 6.31 -0.89
N TYR A 61 -8.61 6.62 -0.63
CA TYR A 61 -7.74 7.30 -1.59
C TYR A 61 -7.18 6.31 -2.62
N ARG A 62 -7.26 6.66 -3.90
CA ARG A 62 -6.70 5.85 -4.99
C ARG A 62 -5.23 6.21 -5.22
N LEU A 63 -4.35 5.24 -4.99
CA LEU A 63 -2.90 5.40 -5.14
C LEU A 63 -2.44 5.23 -6.59
N GLY A 64 -3.14 4.42 -7.38
CA GLY A 64 -2.74 4.12 -8.75
C GLY A 64 -3.36 2.83 -9.23
N THR A 65 -2.73 2.22 -10.24
CA THR A 65 -3.11 0.91 -10.78
C THR A 65 -1.91 -0.02 -10.87
N VAL A 66 -2.16 -1.30 -11.13
CA VAL A 66 -1.15 -2.34 -11.36
C VAL A 66 -0.26 -2.11 -12.58
N ASP A 67 -0.62 -1.16 -13.44
CA ASP A 67 0.18 -0.75 -14.60
C ASP A 67 1.45 0.02 -14.19
N SER A 68 1.41 0.71 -13.04
CA SER A 68 2.56 1.40 -12.45
C SER A 68 2.49 1.28 -10.92
N VAL A 69 3.09 0.21 -10.41
CA VAL A 69 3.07 -0.15 -8.99
C VAL A 69 3.99 0.78 -8.19
N GLU A 70 5.09 1.17 -8.81
CA GLU A 70 6.10 2.08 -8.29
C GLU A 70 5.50 3.46 -8.03
N ASP A 71 4.71 4.00 -8.97
CA ASP A 71 4.00 5.27 -8.77
C ASP A 71 2.97 5.18 -7.64
N ALA A 72 2.27 4.04 -7.52
CA ALA A 72 1.30 3.83 -6.46
C ALA A 72 1.98 3.77 -5.07
N ALA A 73 3.13 3.09 -4.97
CA ALA A 73 3.94 3.02 -3.76
C ALA A 73 4.52 4.40 -3.39
N ALA A 74 5.06 5.14 -4.36
CA ALA A 74 5.59 6.49 -4.15
C ALA A 74 4.51 7.46 -3.67
N ARG A 75 3.28 7.39 -4.22
CA ARG A 75 2.15 8.19 -3.73
C ARG A 75 1.78 7.84 -2.29
N LEU A 76 1.82 6.57 -1.90
CA LEU A 76 1.58 6.19 -0.50
C LEU A 76 2.68 6.75 0.41
N ALA A 77 3.95 6.60 0.04
CA ALA A 77 5.06 7.12 0.81
C ALA A 77 4.94 8.64 1.02
N TYR A 78 4.61 9.38 -0.04
CA TYR A 78 4.35 10.82 0.06
C TYR A 78 3.22 11.14 1.06
N LEU A 79 2.09 10.42 1.00
CA LEU A 79 1.00 10.62 1.95
C LEU A 79 1.42 10.31 3.40
N MET A 80 2.13 9.21 3.61
CA MET A 80 2.62 8.79 4.93
C MET A 80 3.68 9.72 5.50
N ALA A 81 4.39 10.49 4.66
CA ALA A 81 5.33 11.51 5.09
C ALA A 81 4.64 12.86 5.40
N ALA A 82 3.50 13.14 4.77
CA ALA A 82 2.76 14.40 4.93
C ALA A 82 1.77 14.39 6.10
N LEU A 83 1.39 13.21 6.61
CA LEU A 83 0.46 13.08 7.72
C LEU A 83 1.17 13.24 9.08
N PRO A 84 0.49 13.83 10.08
CA PRO A 84 1.05 13.95 11.42
C PRO A 84 1.28 12.57 12.04
N ALA A 85 2.41 12.45 12.74
CA ALA A 85 2.85 11.24 13.44
C ALA A 85 1.98 10.90 14.65
#